data_AF-A0A285TH40-F1
#
_entry.id   AF-A0A285TH40-F1
#
_cell.length_a   1.000
_cell.length_b   1.000
_cell.length_c   1.000
_cell.angle_alpha   90.00
_cell.angle_beta   90.00
_cell.angle_gamma   90.00
#
_symmetry.space_group_name_H-M   'P 1'
#
loop_
_entity.id
_entity.type
_entity.pdbx_description
1 polymer ?
#
loop_
_entity_poly.entity_id
_entity_poly.type
_entity_poly.pdbx_seq_one_letter_code
_entity_poly.pdbx_strand_id
1 'polypeptide(L)'
;MQQTIFKQLSDKKISIMLDLCKFRVLTTEQLMHRHSSNSVAYLNKVLTQLRKASLIRSATQTGSRGKKKGHSFHAITMRGIGALHHNGHFVDESFADNYLSEQLRYYVLSANDILMSANDSWQVLDSRATKKVFNLGSRTQIQGALTDGNKESYGMYVLSEAPVTQTIGKIQSEIMERAGTIKNYVVFGKGKKGLESFMEIAMTKTTTRDFLYTGYALKVLPFKLGQELVKTFDSFSAWEQALLEHLAKEKGFKIIQSEWSVRKDGERLADGLTDTTRATVPEHPLFKTIVEYDGQHYFYVNLIDLDLKKIRAIQTYSEADTRRYGVNMLVGTSMKLQEQFLTIKKNFITHIRISPSSILDVMQQAHNKRALVKESLHE
;
A
#
# COMPACT_ATOMS: atom_id res chain seq x y z
N MET A 1 -3.36 45.62 13.78
CA MET A 1 -2.97 44.52 12.88
C MET A 1 -2.20 45.10 11.71
N GLN A 2 -0.89 44.88 11.61
CA GLN A 2 -0.13 45.27 10.41
C GLN A 2 -0.50 44.32 9.27
N GLN A 3 -1.12 44.85 8.21
CA GLN A 3 -1.34 44.08 6.98
C GLN A 3 0.02 43.74 6.37
N THR A 4 0.45 42.49 6.48
CA THR A 4 1.66 42.02 5.81
C THR A 4 1.36 41.97 4.32
N ILE A 5 1.96 42.86 3.53
CA ILE A 5 1.83 42.85 2.07
C ILE A 5 2.57 41.61 1.54
N PHE A 6 1.83 40.63 1.02
CA PHE A 6 2.40 39.45 0.38
C PHE A 6 2.68 39.77 -1.10
N LYS A 7 3.91 39.55 -1.55
CA LYS A 7 4.24 39.59 -2.98
C LYS A 7 3.57 38.40 -3.69
N GLN A 8 3.10 38.61 -4.92
CA GLN A 8 2.57 37.54 -5.77
C GLN A 8 3.60 36.40 -5.89
N LEU A 9 3.15 35.17 -5.61
CA LEU A 9 3.97 33.97 -5.66
C LEU A 9 3.92 33.37 -7.06
N SER A 10 5.01 32.72 -7.48
CA SER A 10 4.99 31.95 -8.72
C SER A 10 4.23 30.63 -8.52
N ASP A 11 3.64 30.09 -9.60
CA ASP A 11 2.89 28.83 -9.59
C ASP A 11 3.69 27.69 -8.96
N LYS A 12 5.00 27.65 -9.19
CA LYS A 12 5.87 26.64 -8.57
C LYS A 12 5.93 26.75 -7.05
N LYS A 13 6.04 27.97 -6.52
CA LYS A 13 6.07 28.21 -5.07
C LYS A 13 4.73 27.82 -4.45
N ILE A 14 3.64 28.21 -5.10
CA ILE A 14 2.28 27.84 -4.70
C ILE A 14 2.13 26.32 -4.69
N SER A 15 2.50 25.63 -5.77
CA SER A 15 2.43 24.17 -5.90
C SER A 15 3.22 23.45 -4.80
N ILE A 16 4.48 23.85 -4.54
CA ILE A 16 5.28 23.29 -3.43
C ILE A 16 4.59 23.50 -2.08
N MET A 17 4.05 24.70 -1.84
CA MET A 17 3.40 25.03 -0.57
C MET A 17 2.08 24.26 -0.39
N LEU A 18 1.30 24.06 -1.45
CA LEU A 18 0.10 23.22 -1.43
C LEU A 18 0.43 21.76 -1.10
N ASP A 19 1.52 21.23 -1.67
CA ASP A 19 1.99 19.89 -1.33
C ASP A 19 2.46 19.78 0.13
N LEU A 20 3.11 20.82 0.66
CA LEU A 20 3.47 20.88 2.08
C LEU A 20 2.25 20.98 3.00
N CYS A 21 1.16 21.63 2.58
CA CYS A 21 -0.12 21.57 3.31
C CYS A 21 -0.67 20.14 3.31
N LYS A 22 -0.77 19.53 2.11
CA LYS A 22 -1.34 18.20 1.91
C LYS A 22 -0.60 17.13 2.72
N PHE A 23 0.73 17.11 2.63
CA PHE A 23 1.57 16.05 3.20
C PHE A 23 2.23 16.41 4.55
N ARG A 24 1.97 17.61 5.09
CA ARG A 24 2.53 18.22 6.32
C ARG A 24 4.02 18.52 6.27
N VAL A 25 4.80 17.52 5.87
CA VAL A 25 6.25 17.57 5.83
C VAL A 25 6.76 16.73 4.67
N LEU A 26 7.71 17.27 3.92
CA LEU A 26 8.34 16.57 2.80
C LEU A 26 9.85 16.72 2.85
N THR A 27 10.58 15.69 2.46
CA THR A 27 12.02 15.79 2.21
C THR A 27 12.31 16.53 0.91
N THR A 28 13.53 17.03 0.75
CA THR A 28 13.98 17.57 -0.54
C THR A 28 13.87 16.53 -1.66
N GLU A 29 14.16 15.26 -1.37
CA GLU A 29 14.08 14.14 -2.32
C GLU A 29 12.62 13.87 -2.75
N GLN A 30 11.67 13.89 -1.80
CA GLN A 30 10.24 13.75 -2.09
C GLN A 30 9.71 14.91 -2.94
N LEU A 31 10.08 16.16 -2.60
CA LEU A 31 9.71 17.33 -3.39
C LEU A 31 10.30 17.25 -4.80
N MET A 32 11.54 16.79 -4.95
CA MET A 32 12.17 16.59 -6.26
C MET A 32 11.41 15.56 -7.11
N HIS A 33 11.07 14.40 -6.53
CA HIS A 33 10.31 13.35 -7.22
C HIS A 33 8.92 13.81 -7.67
N ARG A 34 8.30 14.74 -6.93
CA ARG A 34 6.96 15.26 -7.28
C ARG A 34 7.00 16.38 -8.31
N HIS A 35 8.10 17.10 -8.35
CA HIS A 35 8.27 18.30 -9.15
C HIS A 35 9.31 18.09 -10.26
N SER A 36 9.41 16.85 -10.77
CA SER A 36 10.43 16.24 -11.64
C SER A 36 10.91 17.03 -12.85
N SER A 37 10.30 18.16 -13.16
CA SER A 37 10.69 19.10 -14.21
C SER A 37 11.94 19.94 -13.88
N ASN A 38 12.47 19.87 -12.65
CA ASN A 38 13.44 20.85 -12.15
C ASN A 38 14.75 20.22 -11.71
N SER A 39 15.87 20.87 -12.07
CA SER A 39 17.16 20.55 -11.49
C SER A 39 17.13 20.71 -9.96
N VAL A 40 17.89 19.86 -9.26
CA VAL A 40 18.06 19.93 -7.79
C VAL A 40 18.45 21.34 -7.35
N ALA A 41 19.32 22.00 -8.12
CA ALA A 41 19.75 23.37 -7.88
C ALA A 41 18.58 24.36 -7.92
N TYR A 42 17.68 24.24 -8.89
CA TYR A 42 16.50 25.10 -9.00
C TYR A 42 15.54 24.89 -7.83
N LEU A 43 15.23 23.64 -7.47
CA LEU A 43 14.37 23.35 -6.31
C LEU A 43 14.98 23.94 -5.02
N ASN A 44 16.28 23.77 -4.80
CA ASN A 44 16.97 24.35 -3.64
C ASN A 44 16.94 25.88 -3.62
N LYS A 45 17.04 26.53 -4.79
CA LYS A 45 16.86 27.99 -4.92
C LYS A 45 15.45 28.41 -4.50
N VAL A 46 14.42 27.71 -4.98
CA VAL A 46 13.01 27.99 -4.61
C VAL A 46 12.79 27.79 -3.11
N LEU A 47 13.25 26.67 -2.55
CA LEU A 47 13.15 26.40 -1.11
C LEU A 47 13.89 27.44 -0.26
N THR A 48 15.04 27.93 -0.73
CA THR A 48 15.78 29.00 -0.05
C THR A 48 15.00 30.31 -0.05
N GLN A 49 14.36 30.67 -1.15
CA GLN A 49 13.51 31.86 -1.22
C GLN A 49 12.30 31.75 -0.29
N LEU A 50 11.63 30.59 -0.28
CA LEU A 50 10.49 30.34 0.61
C LEU A 50 10.89 30.40 2.09
N ARG A 51 12.07 29.88 2.45
CA ARG A 51 12.64 29.99 3.81
C ARG A 51 12.95 31.44 4.19
N LYS A 52 13.62 32.19 3.32
CA LYS A 52 13.97 33.60 3.56
C LYS A 52 12.73 34.47 3.78
N ALA A 53 11.63 34.15 3.10
CA ALA A 53 10.34 34.81 3.29
C ALA A 53 9.52 34.25 4.48
N SER A 54 10.08 33.32 5.25
CA SER A 54 9.43 32.61 6.37
C SER A 54 8.12 31.91 6.00
N LEU A 55 7.93 31.54 4.73
CA LEU A 55 6.75 30.82 4.24
C LEU A 55 6.84 29.32 4.50
N ILE A 56 8.06 28.80 4.59
CA ILE A 56 8.34 27.43 5.01
C ILE A 56 9.43 27.43 6.09
N ARG A 57 9.41 26.42 6.94
CA ARG A 57 10.52 26.07 7.82
C ARG A 57 11.25 24.86 7.29
N SER A 58 12.52 24.72 7.62
CA SER A 58 13.30 23.53 7.28
C SER A 58 14.18 23.13 8.44
N ALA A 59 14.36 21.84 8.62
CA ALA A 59 15.29 21.30 9.60
C ALA A 59 15.86 19.97 9.09
N THR A 60 16.89 19.48 9.76
CA THR A 60 17.50 18.19 9.46
C THR A 60 16.93 17.15 10.42
N GLN A 61 16.53 16.00 9.91
CA GLN A 61 16.14 14.88 10.76
C GLN A 61 17.39 14.22 11.34
N THR A 62 17.60 14.35 12.65
CA THR A 62 18.69 13.69 13.36
C THR A 62 18.56 12.17 13.31
N GLY A 63 19.69 11.46 13.30
CA GLY A 63 19.72 9.98 13.30
C GLY A 63 19.29 9.29 12.00
N SER A 64 18.77 10.00 10.99
CA SER A 64 18.24 9.36 9.76
C SER A 64 19.31 8.72 8.87
N ARG A 65 20.59 9.05 9.06
CA ARG A 65 21.73 8.49 8.30
C ARG A 65 22.91 8.14 9.20
N GLY A 66 22.66 7.70 10.43
CA GLY A 66 23.71 7.39 11.41
C GLY A 66 24.66 8.57 11.62
N LYS A 67 25.95 8.39 11.31
CA LYS A 67 27.01 9.42 11.42
C LYS A 67 26.94 10.53 10.34
N LYS A 68 26.11 10.39 9.31
CA LYS A 68 25.98 11.41 8.24
C LYS A 68 24.90 12.43 8.58
N LYS A 69 25.01 13.63 7.99
CA LYS A 69 23.97 14.65 8.03
C LYS A 69 22.66 14.04 7.53
N GLY A 70 21.62 14.12 8.34
CA GLY A 70 20.33 13.51 8.04
C GLY A 70 19.59 14.18 6.89
N HIS A 71 18.40 13.68 6.57
CA HIS A 71 17.57 14.23 5.50
C HIS A 71 17.03 15.61 5.91
N SER A 72 17.12 16.58 4.99
CA SER A 72 16.44 17.87 5.15
C SER A 72 14.96 17.69 4.87
N PHE A 73 14.12 18.22 5.75
CA PHE A 73 12.68 18.25 5.58
C PHE A 73 12.15 19.67 5.64
N HIS A 74 10.99 19.86 5.03
CA HIS A 74 10.34 21.16 4.85
C HIS A 74 8.89 21.07 5.32
N ALA A 75 8.39 22.11 5.96
CA ALA A 75 6.98 22.22 6.38
C ALA A 75 6.52 23.67 6.19
N ILE A 76 5.24 23.86 5.84
CA ILE A 76 4.67 25.20 5.68
C ILE A 76 4.46 25.88 7.05
N THR A 77 4.66 27.19 7.11
CA THR A 77 4.41 28.02 8.30
C THR A 77 3.01 28.66 8.25
N MET A 78 2.54 29.24 9.36
CA MET A 78 1.32 30.05 9.36
C MET A 78 1.38 31.21 8.38
N ARG A 79 2.54 31.87 8.28
CA ARG A 79 2.77 32.91 7.28
C ARG A 79 2.68 32.37 5.85
N GLY A 80 3.15 31.14 5.62
CA GLY A 80 2.99 30.44 4.36
C GLY A 80 1.53 30.18 4.00
N ILE A 81 0.72 29.73 4.96
CA ILE A 81 -0.73 29.52 4.77
C ILE A 81 -1.42 30.85 4.43
N GLY A 82 -1.14 31.93 5.18
CA GLY A 82 -1.67 33.25 4.86
C GLY A 82 -1.28 33.75 3.47
N ALA A 83 -0.05 33.45 3.03
CA ALA A 83 0.38 33.76 1.66
C ALA A 83 -0.39 32.96 0.61
N LEU A 84 -0.74 31.69 0.85
CA LEU A 84 -1.58 30.90 -0.06
C LEU A 84 -2.99 31.51 -0.18
N HIS A 85 -3.61 31.85 0.96
CA HIS A 85 -4.93 32.51 0.97
C HIS A 85 -4.91 33.84 0.19
N HIS A 86 -3.87 34.65 0.39
CA HIS A 86 -3.70 35.90 -0.35
C HIS A 86 -3.55 35.71 -1.87
N ASN A 87 -2.99 34.57 -2.30
CA ASN A 87 -2.88 34.21 -3.72
C ASN A 87 -4.11 33.41 -4.21
N GLY A 88 -5.23 33.43 -3.50
CA GLY A 88 -6.49 32.78 -3.92
C GLY A 88 -6.56 31.27 -3.65
N HIS A 89 -5.61 30.69 -2.93
CA HIS A 89 -5.57 29.27 -2.60
C HIS A 89 -5.98 29.03 -1.16
N PHE A 90 -7.28 28.84 -0.93
CA PHE A 90 -7.83 28.57 0.40
C PHE A 90 -7.54 27.13 0.84
N VAL A 91 -6.77 27.00 1.92
CA VAL A 91 -6.48 25.72 2.59
C VAL A 91 -7.06 25.75 4.00
N ASP A 92 -7.60 24.61 4.47
CA ASP A 92 -8.20 24.45 5.80
C ASP A 92 -7.22 24.86 6.92
N GLU A 93 -7.64 25.70 7.86
CA GLU A 93 -6.76 26.17 8.94
C GLU A 93 -6.31 25.06 9.89
N SER A 94 -6.95 23.88 9.89
CA SER A 94 -6.42 22.69 10.56
C SER A 94 -5.06 22.22 10.02
N PHE A 95 -4.62 22.75 8.86
CA PHE A 95 -3.25 22.63 8.36
C PHE A 95 -2.23 23.47 9.15
N ALA A 96 -2.67 24.34 10.08
CA ALA A 96 -1.82 25.16 10.95
C ALA A 96 -0.98 24.36 11.96
N ASP A 97 -1.53 23.24 12.46
CA ASP A 97 -0.86 22.40 13.44
C ASP A 97 0.13 21.43 12.77
N ASN A 98 1.15 22.01 12.15
CA ASN A 98 2.23 21.27 11.48
C ASN A 98 3.36 20.90 12.43
N TYR A 99 3.25 21.15 13.74
CA TYR A 99 4.29 20.75 14.67
C TYR A 99 4.27 19.23 14.83
N LEU A 100 5.28 18.59 14.25
CA LEU A 100 5.51 17.16 14.37
C LEU A 100 6.72 16.94 15.27
N SER A 101 6.52 16.17 16.34
CA SER A 101 7.62 15.58 17.09
C SER A 101 8.55 14.80 16.16
N GLU A 102 9.82 14.65 16.52
CA GLU A 102 10.80 13.98 15.67
C GLU A 102 10.37 12.55 15.31
N GLN A 103 9.83 11.81 16.28
CA GLN A 103 9.34 10.45 16.07
C GLN A 103 8.15 10.44 15.10
N LEU A 104 7.15 11.31 15.30
CA LEU A 104 5.98 11.36 14.41
C LEU A 104 6.37 11.79 12.99
N ARG A 105 7.36 12.68 12.87
CA ARG A 105 7.89 13.12 11.58
C ARG A 105 8.46 11.96 10.76
N TYR A 106 9.20 11.04 11.39
CA TYR A 106 9.70 9.84 10.71
C TYR A 106 8.56 9.03 10.08
N TYR A 107 7.49 8.79 10.84
CA TYR A 107 6.34 8.03 10.35
C TYR A 107 5.58 8.77 9.24
N VAL A 108 5.36 10.08 9.38
CA VAL A 108 4.71 10.89 8.34
C VAL A 108 5.52 10.89 7.04
N LEU A 109 6.84 11.10 7.11
CA LEU A 109 7.70 11.03 5.92
C LEU A 109 7.66 9.65 5.26
N SER A 110 7.66 8.59 6.07
CA SER A 110 7.58 7.21 5.60
C SER A 110 6.23 6.87 4.95
N ALA A 111 5.13 7.41 5.47
CA ALA A 111 3.82 7.29 4.86
C ALA A 111 3.75 8.07 3.55
N ASN A 112 4.28 9.29 3.52
CA ASN A 112 4.30 10.14 2.32
C ASN A 112 5.04 9.47 1.15
N ASP A 113 6.10 8.72 1.42
CA ASP A 113 6.79 7.91 0.40
C ASP A 113 5.86 6.91 -0.31
N ILE A 114 4.84 6.36 0.36
CA ILE A 114 3.83 5.49 -0.26
C ILE A 114 2.76 6.34 -0.95
N LEU A 115 2.21 7.33 -0.24
CA LEU A 115 1.12 8.17 -0.74
C LEU A 115 1.51 8.95 -2.01
N MET A 116 2.78 9.32 -2.14
CA MET A 116 3.32 10.03 -3.31
C MET A 116 3.73 9.11 -4.45
N SER A 117 3.97 7.82 -4.18
CA SER A 117 4.24 6.82 -5.22
C SER A 117 2.95 6.33 -5.89
N ALA A 118 1.81 6.45 -5.21
CA ALA A 118 0.52 6.05 -5.74
C ALA A 118 0.21 6.78 -7.06
N ASN A 119 -0.18 6.01 -8.08
CA ASN A 119 -0.59 6.57 -9.37
C ASN A 119 -2.01 7.18 -9.30
N ASP A 120 -2.44 7.80 -10.40
CA ASP A 120 -3.70 8.57 -10.45
C ASP A 120 -4.97 7.74 -10.21
N SER A 121 -4.90 6.42 -10.36
CA SER A 121 -6.02 5.50 -10.07
C SER A 121 -6.27 5.34 -8.57
N TRP A 122 -5.30 5.70 -7.73
CA TRP A 122 -5.41 5.62 -6.28
C TRP A 122 -5.83 6.96 -5.68
N GLN A 123 -6.86 6.93 -4.84
CA GLN A 123 -7.17 8.06 -3.97
C GLN A 123 -6.39 7.91 -2.67
N VAL A 124 -5.61 8.94 -2.34
CA VAL A 124 -4.72 8.94 -1.16
C VAL A 124 -5.19 9.95 -0.13
N LEU A 125 -5.29 9.50 1.12
CA LEU A 125 -5.59 10.34 2.28
C LEU A 125 -4.40 10.32 3.24
N ASP A 126 -3.97 11.51 3.69
CA ASP A 126 -3.00 11.60 4.79
C ASP A 126 -3.66 11.18 6.11
N SER A 127 -2.86 11.07 7.18
CA SER A 127 -3.37 10.69 8.52
C SER A 127 -4.53 11.59 8.99
N ARG A 128 -4.52 12.90 8.71
CA ARG A 128 -5.57 13.83 9.18
C ARG A 128 -6.86 13.64 8.41
N ALA A 129 -6.78 13.61 7.08
CA ALA A 129 -7.92 13.37 6.23
C ALA A 129 -8.55 12.00 6.53
N THR A 130 -7.72 10.98 6.74
CA THR A 130 -8.15 9.63 7.16
C THR A 130 -8.90 9.69 8.49
N LYS A 131 -8.34 10.35 9.51
CA LYS A 131 -8.99 10.48 10.82
C LYS A 131 -10.33 11.23 10.72
N LYS A 132 -10.42 12.27 9.89
CA LYS A 132 -11.67 13.00 9.65
C LYS A 132 -12.71 12.13 8.96
N VAL A 133 -12.33 11.44 7.87
CA VAL A 133 -13.23 10.60 7.06
C VAL A 133 -13.79 9.42 7.87
N PHE A 134 -12.96 8.78 8.70
CA PHE A 134 -13.36 7.62 9.50
C PHE A 134 -13.75 7.98 10.95
N ASN A 135 -13.92 9.28 11.28
CA ASN A 135 -14.23 9.78 12.62
C ASN A 135 -13.33 9.17 13.73
N LEU A 136 -12.02 9.16 13.50
CA LEU A 136 -11.04 8.58 14.40
C LEU A 136 -10.45 9.65 15.32
N GLY A 137 -10.18 9.26 16.57
CA GLY A 137 -9.53 10.14 17.54
C GLY A 137 -8.14 10.61 17.07
N SER A 138 -7.76 11.82 17.48
CA SER A 138 -6.46 12.43 17.15
C SER A 138 -5.26 11.57 17.59
N ARG A 139 -5.43 10.78 18.66
CA ARG A 139 -4.41 9.89 19.24
C ARG A 139 -4.17 8.58 18.48
N THR A 140 -4.99 8.25 17.47
CA THR A 140 -4.81 7.02 16.68
C THR A 140 -3.52 7.05 15.86
N GLN A 141 -2.89 5.90 15.67
CA GLN A 141 -1.61 5.73 14.98
C GLN A 141 -1.76 5.58 13.46
N ILE A 142 -2.98 5.56 12.92
CA ILE A 142 -3.21 5.43 11.48
C ILE A 142 -2.49 6.55 10.71
N GLN A 143 -1.75 6.16 9.67
CA GLN A 143 -0.83 7.07 8.98
C GLN A 143 -1.41 7.61 7.68
N GLY A 144 -2.43 6.95 7.14
CA GLY A 144 -3.19 7.38 5.97
C GLY A 144 -4.20 6.33 5.55
N ALA A 145 -4.76 6.52 4.36
CA ALA A 145 -5.59 5.53 3.69
C ALA A 145 -5.35 5.57 2.18
N LEU A 146 -5.52 4.41 1.56
CA LEU A 146 -5.42 4.20 0.12
C LEU A 146 -6.75 3.62 -0.37
N THR A 147 -7.39 4.26 -1.35
CA THR A 147 -8.54 3.69 -2.05
C THR A 147 -8.14 3.39 -3.48
N ASP A 148 -8.28 2.15 -3.90
CA ASP A 148 -7.85 1.71 -5.22
C ASP A 148 -8.86 2.01 -6.34
N GLY A 149 -8.51 1.68 -7.58
CA GLY A 149 -9.37 1.85 -8.75
C GLY A 149 -10.65 1.00 -8.72
N ASN A 150 -10.69 -0.03 -7.85
CA ASN A 150 -11.86 -0.86 -7.58
C ASN A 150 -12.72 -0.32 -6.43
N LYS A 151 -12.37 0.85 -5.88
CA LYS A 151 -13.03 1.50 -4.74
C LYS A 151 -12.87 0.76 -3.41
N GLU A 152 -11.94 -0.18 -3.32
CA GLU A 152 -11.59 -0.82 -2.06
C GLU A 152 -10.68 0.13 -1.27
N SER A 153 -11.10 0.47 -0.05
CA SER A 153 -10.35 1.37 0.84
C SER A 153 -9.57 0.57 1.89
N TYR A 154 -8.30 0.95 2.06
CA TYR A 154 -7.34 0.35 2.98
C TYR A 154 -6.82 1.38 3.99
N GLY A 155 -6.99 1.11 5.28
CA GLY A 155 -6.27 1.83 6.34
C GLY A 155 -4.77 1.50 6.27
N MET A 156 -3.92 2.53 6.32
CA MET A 156 -2.49 2.38 6.05
C MET A 156 -1.62 2.59 7.30
N TYR A 157 -0.67 1.68 7.50
CA TYR A 157 0.42 1.81 8.46
C TYR A 157 1.77 1.54 7.78
N VAL A 158 2.81 2.23 8.21
CA VAL A 158 4.20 1.97 7.85
C VAL A 158 5.00 1.67 9.12
N LEU A 159 5.61 0.49 9.16
CA LEU A 159 6.51 0.05 10.21
C LEU A 159 7.95 0.47 9.88
N SER A 160 8.68 0.91 10.91
CA SER A 160 10.13 1.11 10.82
C SER A 160 10.86 -0.21 10.58
N GLU A 161 12.17 -0.16 10.38
CA GLU A 161 12.98 -1.37 10.13
C GLU A 161 12.93 -2.37 11.30
N ALA A 162 12.92 -1.86 12.53
CA ALA A 162 12.85 -2.61 13.77
C ALA A 162 11.88 -1.90 14.74
N PRO A 163 10.56 -2.01 14.54
CA PRO A 163 9.58 -1.38 15.41
C PRO A 163 9.62 -2.03 16.80
N VAL A 164 9.38 -1.23 17.83
CA VAL A 164 9.23 -1.74 19.20
C VAL A 164 7.94 -2.57 19.27
N THR A 165 7.98 -3.71 19.97
CA THR A 165 6.83 -4.61 20.18
C THR A 165 5.58 -3.88 20.66
N GLN A 166 5.73 -2.90 21.55
CA GLN A 166 4.63 -2.07 22.04
C GLN A 166 3.94 -1.29 20.91
N THR A 167 4.69 -0.78 19.93
CA THR A 167 4.14 -0.08 18.77
C THR A 167 3.35 -1.04 17.87
N ILE A 168 3.88 -2.25 17.62
CA ILE A 168 3.15 -3.29 16.89
C ILE A 168 1.84 -3.64 17.61
N GLY A 169 1.90 -3.88 18.92
CA GLY A 169 0.73 -4.22 19.73
C GLY A 169 -0.35 -3.13 19.67
N LYS A 170 0.04 -1.85 19.74
CA LYS A 170 -0.89 -0.71 19.58
C LYS A 170 -1.53 -0.69 18.19
N ILE A 171 -0.75 -0.81 17.12
CA ILE A 171 -1.27 -0.84 15.74
C ILE A 171 -2.26 -1.99 15.55
N GLN A 172 -1.92 -3.18 16.03
CA GLN A 172 -2.79 -4.34 15.87
C GLN A 172 -4.07 -4.23 16.71
N SER A 173 -4.00 -3.63 17.91
CA SER A 173 -5.18 -3.33 18.72
C SER A 173 -6.09 -2.33 18.03
N GLU A 174 -5.52 -1.25 17.46
CA GLU A 174 -6.29 -0.28 16.67
C GLU A 174 -6.97 -0.92 15.45
N ILE A 175 -6.28 -1.82 14.73
CA ILE A 175 -6.86 -2.55 13.59
C ILE A 175 -8.08 -3.38 14.05
N MET A 176 -7.98 -4.09 15.18
CA MET A 176 -9.09 -4.89 15.71
C MET A 176 -10.26 -4.01 16.16
N GLU A 177 -9.99 -2.97 16.96
CA GLU A 177 -11.01 -2.05 17.48
C GLU A 177 -11.77 -1.30 16.37
N ARG A 178 -11.12 -1.11 15.20
CA ARG A 178 -11.66 -0.31 14.10
C ARG A 178 -12.08 -1.13 12.89
N ALA A 179 -12.06 -2.47 12.97
CA ALA A 179 -12.49 -3.36 11.90
C ALA A 179 -13.94 -3.14 11.42
N GLY A 180 -14.80 -2.58 12.28
CA GLY A 180 -16.18 -2.20 11.91
C GLY A 180 -16.27 -0.89 11.11
N THR A 181 -15.26 -0.02 11.19
CA THR A 181 -15.22 1.29 10.52
C THR A 181 -14.36 1.26 9.26
N ILE A 182 -13.20 0.60 9.34
CA ILE A 182 -12.30 0.40 8.21
C ILE A 182 -12.22 -1.11 7.99
N LYS A 183 -12.71 -1.56 6.84
CA LYS A 183 -12.75 -2.99 6.51
C LYS A 183 -11.36 -3.51 6.22
N ASN A 184 -10.67 -2.95 5.21
CA ASN A 184 -9.38 -3.45 4.79
C ASN A 184 -8.21 -2.64 5.35
N TYR A 185 -7.07 -3.29 5.51
CA TYR A 185 -5.85 -2.67 5.99
C TYR A 185 -4.64 -3.11 5.19
N VAL A 186 -3.66 -2.22 5.10
CA VAL A 186 -2.34 -2.51 4.54
C VAL A 186 -1.24 -1.99 5.47
N VAL A 187 -0.29 -2.86 5.77
CA VAL A 187 0.88 -2.56 6.61
C VAL A 187 2.14 -2.71 5.78
N PHE A 188 2.89 -1.63 5.62
CA PHE A 188 4.15 -1.62 4.89
C PHE A 188 5.34 -1.72 5.85
N GLY A 189 6.16 -2.76 5.74
CA GLY A 189 7.36 -2.92 6.57
C GLY A 189 8.63 -2.45 5.87
N LYS A 190 9.33 -1.45 6.43
CA LYS A 190 10.60 -0.94 5.87
C LYS A 190 11.75 -1.95 5.96
N GLY A 191 11.70 -2.87 6.92
CA GLY A 191 12.70 -3.90 7.11
C GLY A 191 12.06 -5.26 7.34
N LYS A 192 12.83 -6.31 7.05
CA LYS A 192 12.43 -7.70 7.25
C LYS A 192 12.01 -7.98 8.70
N LYS A 193 12.78 -7.48 9.67
CA LYS A 193 12.49 -7.65 11.10
C LYS A 193 11.13 -7.06 11.49
N GLY A 194 10.77 -5.87 11.00
CA GLY A 194 9.46 -5.28 11.25
C GLY A 194 8.30 -6.10 10.69
N LEU A 195 8.46 -6.69 9.50
CA LEU A 195 7.46 -7.61 8.92
C LEU A 195 7.34 -8.89 9.74
N GLU A 196 8.47 -9.53 10.04
CA GLU A 196 8.51 -10.78 10.80
C GLU A 196 7.89 -10.61 12.19
N SER A 197 8.29 -9.58 12.94
CA SER A 197 7.72 -9.31 14.26
C SER A 197 6.23 -8.95 14.20
N PHE A 198 5.78 -8.22 13.16
CA PHE A 198 4.35 -7.95 13.00
C PHE A 198 3.58 -9.24 12.77
N MET A 199 4.05 -10.09 11.85
CA MET A 199 3.40 -11.35 11.51
C MET A 199 3.42 -12.34 12.68
N GLU A 200 4.56 -12.49 13.36
CA GLU A 200 4.71 -13.36 14.53
C GLU A 200 3.69 -13.00 15.62
N ILE A 201 3.59 -11.72 15.98
CA ILE A 201 2.65 -11.26 17.00
C ILE A 201 1.20 -11.39 16.50
N ALA A 202 0.94 -11.13 15.22
CA ALA A 202 -0.40 -11.26 14.65
C ALA A 202 -0.91 -12.71 14.64
N MET A 203 0.02 -13.67 14.48
CA MET A 203 -0.26 -15.10 14.35
C MET A 203 -0.04 -15.88 15.65
N THR A 204 0.31 -15.22 16.75
CA THR A 204 0.45 -15.86 18.06
C THR A 204 -0.77 -15.58 18.92
N LYS A 205 -1.47 -16.64 19.33
CA LYS A 205 -2.50 -16.56 20.37
C LYS A 205 -1.82 -16.60 21.75
N THR A 206 -2.14 -15.63 22.61
CA THR A 206 -1.73 -15.62 24.01
C THR A 206 -2.96 -15.78 24.91
N THR A 207 -2.74 -15.93 26.22
CA THR A 207 -3.83 -15.94 27.21
C THR A 207 -4.65 -14.65 27.19
N THR A 208 -4.04 -13.53 26.80
CA THR A 208 -4.64 -12.19 26.82
C THR A 208 -5.04 -11.68 25.43
N ARG A 209 -4.74 -12.44 24.37
CA ARG A 209 -4.86 -11.93 23.01
C ARG A 209 -5.13 -13.05 22.00
N ASP A 210 -6.24 -12.90 21.28
CA ASP A 210 -6.51 -13.72 20.10
C ASP A 210 -5.66 -13.28 18.90
N PHE A 211 -5.54 -14.20 17.95
CA PHE A 211 -4.93 -13.93 16.66
C PHE A 211 -5.56 -12.68 16.01
N LEU A 212 -4.77 -11.86 15.32
CA LEU A 212 -5.26 -10.66 14.64
C LEU A 212 -6.16 -11.01 13.46
N TYR A 213 -7.46 -10.70 13.54
CA TYR A 213 -8.42 -10.89 12.44
C TYR A 213 -9.60 -9.97 12.50
N THR A 214 -9.92 -9.45 11.31
CA THR A 214 -10.97 -8.46 11.10
C THR A 214 -12.10 -9.01 10.23
N GLY A 215 -11.97 -10.22 9.67
CA GLY A 215 -12.88 -10.75 8.63
C GLY A 215 -12.61 -10.22 7.21
N TYR A 216 -11.76 -9.20 7.10
CA TYR A 216 -11.46 -8.48 5.86
C TYR A 216 -9.97 -8.61 5.48
N ALA A 217 -9.58 -8.02 4.34
CA ALA A 217 -8.19 -8.09 3.88
C ALA A 217 -7.27 -7.31 4.82
N LEU A 218 -6.18 -7.96 5.25
CA LEU A 218 -5.12 -7.33 6.02
C LEU A 218 -3.79 -7.74 5.40
N LYS A 219 -3.30 -6.89 4.50
CA LYS A 219 -2.09 -7.13 3.69
C LYS A 219 -0.86 -6.62 4.43
N VAL A 220 0.23 -7.37 4.41
CA VAL A 220 1.49 -7.02 5.08
C VAL A 220 2.63 -7.08 4.06
N LEU A 221 3.01 -5.93 3.52
CA LEU A 221 3.90 -5.85 2.34
C LEU A 221 5.28 -5.33 2.70
N PRO A 222 6.37 -5.86 2.09
CA PRO A 222 7.63 -5.15 2.05
C PRO A 222 7.45 -3.75 1.47
N PHE A 223 8.05 -2.75 2.12
CA PHE A 223 7.83 -1.34 1.79
C PHE A 223 8.10 -1.03 0.32
N LYS A 224 9.21 -1.51 -0.23
CA LYS A 224 9.59 -1.27 -1.63
C LYS A 224 8.63 -1.94 -2.62
N LEU A 225 8.19 -3.16 -2.32
CA LEU A 225 7.18 -3.84 -3.12
C LEU A 225 5.87 -3.04 -3.08
N GLY A 226 5.44 -2.60 -1.90
CA GLY A 226 4.27 -1.77 -1.72
C GLY A 226 4.30 -0.47 -2.53
N GLN A 227 5.44 0.24 -2.53
CA GLN A 227 5.64 1.45 -3.33
C GLN A 227 5.47 1.18 -4.83
N GLU A 228 6.12 0.13 -5.36
CA GLU A 228 6.00 -0.20 -6.78
C GLU A 228 4.60 -0.69 -7.14
N LEU A 229 3.92 -1.41 -6.24
CA LEU A 229 2.53 -1.85 -6.48
C LEU A 229 1.58 -0.68 -6.68
N VAL A 230 1.55 0.29 -5.77
CA VAL A 230 0.64 1.45 -5.87
C VAL A 230 1.02 2.38 -7.01
N LYS A 231 2.29 2.36 -7.43
CA LYS A 231 2.78 3.12 -8.59
C LYS A 231 2.40 2.46 -9.90
N THR A 232 2.39 1.14 -9.96
CA THR A 232 2.29 0.40 -11.22
C THR A 232 0.88 -0.11 -11.52
N PHE A 233 0.13 -0.54 -10.50
CA PHE A 233 -1.19 -1.14 -10.68
C PHE A 233 -2.30 -0.22 -10.19
N ASP A 234 -3.49 -0.36 -10.77
CA ASP A 234 -4.67 0.43 -10.38
C ASP A 234 -5.33 -0.12 -9.10
N SER A 235 -5.09 -1.39 -8.77
CA SER A 235 -5.59 -2.05 -7.56
C SER A 235 -4.71 -3.23 -7.15
N PHE A 236 -4.86 -3.70 -5.91
CA PHE A 236 -4.21 -4.94 -5.48
C PHE A 236 -4.73 -6.15 -6.28
N SER A 237 -6.00 -6.15 -6.66
CA SER A 237 -6.57 -7.19 -7.53
C SER A 237 -5.94 -7.20 -8.92
N ALA A 238 -5.68 -6.02 -9.52
CA ALA A 238 -5.01 -5.93 -10.81
C ALA A 238 -3.58 -6.50 -10.74
N TRP A 239 -2.87 -6.27 -9.63
CA TRP A 239 -1.59 -6.92 -9.37
C TRP A 239 -1.72 -8.45 -9.27
N GLU A 240 -2.68 -8.95 -8.49
CA GLU A 240 -2.89 -10.39 -8.31
C GLU A 240 -3.19 -11.09 -9.64
N GLN A 241 -4.01 -10.49 -10.49
CA GLN A 241 -4.30 -11.00 -11.83
C GLN A 241 -3.07 -10.99 -12.75
N ALA A 242 -2.33 -9.88 -12.80
CA ALA A 242 -1.13 -9.79 -13.64
C ALA A 242 -0.05 -10.80 -13.23
N LEU A 243 0.11 -11.03 -11.93
CA LEU A 243 1.02 -12.06 -11.42
C LEU A 243 0.53 -13.46 -11.79
N LEU A 244 -0.77 -13.75 -11.63
CA LEU A 244 -1.35 -15.04 -11.99
C LEU A 244 -1.14 -15.36 -13.48
N GLU A 245 -1.42 -14.41 -14.37
CA GLU A 245 -1.21 -14.55 -15.82
C GLU A 245 0.26 -14.80 -16.18
N HIS A 246 1.17 -14.05 -15.57
CA HIS A 246 2.59 -14.24 -15.78
C HIS A 246 3.05 -15.63 -15.35
N LEU A 247 2.62 -16.06 -14.15
CA LEU A 247 2.99 -17.36 -13.63
C LEU A 247 2.36 -18.50 -14.43
N ALA A 248 1.14 -18.33 -14.95
CA ALA A 248 0.50 -19.28 -15.86
C ALA A 248 1.38 -19.53 -17.09
N LYS A 249 1.94 -18.47 -17.66
CA LYS A 249 2.90 -18.57 -18.76
C LYS A 249 4.24 -19.17 -18.33
N GLU A 250 4.79 -18.73 -17.19
CA GLU A 250 6.13 -19.13 -16.73
C GLU A 250 6.19 -20.60 -16.28
N LYS A 251 5.15 -21.05 -15.59
CA LYS A 251 5.10 -22.37 -14.94
C LYS A 251 4.16 -23.36 -15.63
N GLY A 252 3.42 -22.92 -16.66
CA GLY A 252 2.57 -23.80 -17.46
C GLY A 252 1.24 -24.17 -16.80
N PHE A 253 0.70 -23.36 -15.88
CA PHE A 253 -0.67 -23.56 -15.42
C PHE A 253 -1.68 -22.95 -16.39
N LYS A 254 -2.88 -23.54 -16.42
CA LYS A 254 -4.04 -23.02 -17.14
C LYS A 254 -5.01 -22.41 -16.13
N ILE A 255 -5.41 -21.16 -16.36
CA ILE A 255 -6.39 -20.48 -15.50
C ILE A 255 -7.78 -20.99 -15.90
N ILE A 256 -8.48 -21.66 -14.98
CA ILE A 256 -9.84 -22.20 -15.21
C ILE A 256 -10.89 -21.20 -14.78
N GLN A 257 -10.72 -20.63 -13.58
CA GLN A 257 -11.58 -19.59 -13.03
C GLN A 257 -10.71 -18.59 -12.30
N SER A 258 -11.04 -17.31 -12.42
CA SER A 258 -10.44 -16.28 -11.59
C SER A 258 -11.54 -15.42 -10.98
N GLU A 259 -11.29 -14.82 -9.82
CA GLU A 259 -12.24 -13.91 -9.17
C GLU A 259 -12.65 -12.74 -10.09
N TRP A 260 -11.83 -12.47 -11.12
CA TRP A 260 -11.84 -11.24 -11.90
C TRP A 260 -12.41 -11.40 -13.31
N SER A 261 -12.89 -12.59 -13.70
CA SER A 261 -13.54 -12.82 -15.00
C SER A 261 -15.01 -12.36 -15.07
N VAL A 262 -15.55 -11.78 -13.98
CA VAL A 262 -16.86 -11.11 -13.99
C VAL A 262 -16.65 -9.62 -14.29
N ARG A 263 -17.08 -9.14 -15.48
CA ARG A 263 -16.98 -7.71 -15.84
C ARG A 263 -17.88 -6.85 -14.95
N LYS A 264 -17.57 -5.54 -14.92
CA LYS A 264 -18.33 -4.47 -14.22
C LYS A 264 -19.80 -4.38 -14.62
N ASP A 265 -20.18 -4.98 -15.74
CA ASP A 265 -21.51 -4.79 -16.35
C ASP A 265 -22.42 -6.02 -16.14
N GLY A 266 -21.97 -7.00 -15.35
CA GLY A 266 -22.69 -8.27 -15.16
C GLY A 266 -22.61 -9.23 -16.35
N GLU A 267 -22.14 -8.78 -17.51
CA GLU A 267 -21.83 -9.65 -18.64
C GLU A 267 -20.56 -10.44 -18.35
N ARG A 268 -20.73 -11.76 -18.13
CA ARG A 268 -19.62 -12.71 -18.13
C ARG A 268 -18.89 -12.59 -19.47
N LEU A 269 -17.57 -12.40 -19.42
CA LEU A 269 -16.74 -12.61 -20.60
C LEU A 269 -17.12 -13.97 -21.19
N ALA A 270 -17.26 -14.07 -22.52
CA ALA A 270 -17.22 -15.35 -23.21
C ALA A 270 -15.77 -15.86 -23.12
N ASP A 271 -15.33 -16.20 -21.91
CA ASP A 271 -14.20 -17.08 -21.71
C ASP A 271 -14.59 -18.40 -22.37
N GLY A 272 -13.82 -18.85 -23.36
CA GLY A 272 -14.07 -20.08 -24.13
C GLY A 272 -14.02 -21.38 -23.32
N LEU A 273 -14.32 -21.32 -22.01
CA LEU A 273 -14.71 -22.47 -21.22
C LEU A 273 -16.08 -22.94 -21.72
N THR A 274 -16.09 -24.12 -22.31
CA THR A 274 -17.33 -24.85 -22.58
C THR A 274 -18.10 -25.06 -21.27
N ASP A 275 -19.44 -24.96 -21.30
CA ASP A 275 -20.32 -25.18 -20.13
C ASP A 275 -19.99 -26.47 -19.34
N THR A 276 -19.37 -27.45 -19.99
CA THR A 276 -18.92 -28.71 -19.40
C THR A 276 -17.78 -28.59 -18.38
N THR A 277 -16.92 -27.55 -18.43
CA THR A 277 -15.84 -27.37 -17.43
C THR A 277 -16.29 -26.57 -16.21
N ARG A 278 -17.32 -25.73 -16.32
CA ARG A 278 -17.92 -25.04 -15.16
C ARG A 278 -18.74 -25.98 -14.27
N ALA A 279 -19.27 -27.06 -14.83
CA ALA A 279 -20.12 -28.01 -14.10
C ALA A 279 -19.36 -28.87 -13.06
N THR A 280 -18.03 -28.92 -13.08
CA THR A 280 -17.26 -29.94 -12.34
C THR A 280 -16.51 -29.45 -11.11
N VAL A 281 -16.28 -28.14 -10.94
CA VAL A 281 -15.53 -27.64 -9.76
C VAL A 281 -16.44 -26.78 -8.87
N PRO A 282 -16.69 -27.17 -7.60
CA PRO A 282 -17.59 -26.42 -6.74
C PRO A 282 -16.96 -25.10 -6.30
N GLU A 283 -17.77 -24.05 -6.22
CA GLU A 283 -17.33 -22.75 -5.72
C GLU A 283 -16.94 -22.82 -4.24
N HIS A 284 -15.78 -22.23 -3.90
CA HIS A 284 -15.32 -22.10 -2.52
C HIS A 284 -15.52 -20.66 -2.02
N PRO A 285 -16.11 -20.45 -0.83
CA PRO A 285 -16.42 -19.11 -0.34
C PRO A 285 -15.18 -18.23 -0.08
N LEU A 286 -14.02 -18.85 0.15
CA LEU A 286 -12.75 -18.16 0.44
C LEU A 286 -11.72 -18.22 -0.69
N PHE A 287 -11.89 -19.10 -1.69
CA PHE A 287 -10.91 -19.32 -2.76
C PHE A 287 -11.62 -19.24 -4.10
N LYS A 288 -11.39 -18.14 -4.80
CA LYS A 288 -12.13 -17.81 -6.03
C LYS A 288 -11.36 -18.08 -7.31
N THR A 289 -10.06 -18.39 -7.19
CA THR A 289 -9.19 -18.67 -8.33
C THR A 289 -8.90 -20.15 -8.40
N ILE A 290 -9.26 -20.78 -9.52
CA ILE A 290 -9.00 -22.18 -9.83
C ILE A 290 -8.06 -22.24 -11.03
N VAL A 291 -7.01 -23.04 -10.89
CA VAL A 291 -6.04 -23.30 -11.94
C VAL A 291 -5.90 -24.80 -12.15
N GLU A 292 -5.57 -25.21 -13.38
CA GLU A 292 -5.15 -26.55 -13.72
C GLU A 292 -3.61 -26.57 -13.81
N TYR A 293 -2.98 -27.48 -13.08
CA TYR A 293 -1.54 -27.66 -13.02
C TYR A 293 -1.23 -29.16 -12.92
N ASP A 294 -0.31 -29.67 -13.74
CA ASP A 294 0.01 -31.11 -13.81
C ASP A 294 -1.22 -32.03 -13.94
N GLY A 295 -2.23 -31.59 -14.72
CA GLY A 295 -3.48 -32.33 -14.95
C GLY A 295 -4.44 -32.38 -13.75
N GLN A 296 -4.19 -31.60 -12.69
CA GLN A 296 -5.05 -31.50 -11.50
C GLN A 296 -5.57 -30.08 -11.30
N HIS A 297 -6.75 -29.94 -10.71
CA HIS A 297 -7.32 -28.65 -10.33
C HIS A 297 -6.84 -28.23 -8.94
N TYR A 298 -6.49 -26.95 -8.82
CA TYR A 298 -6.07 -26.32 -7.58
C TYR A 298 -6.77 -24.99 -7.32
N PHE A 299 -7.08 -24.72 -6.06
CA PHE A 299 -7.32 -23.37 -5.58
C PHE A 299 -5.98 -22.63 -5.51
N TYR A 300 -5.78 -21.64 -6.39
CA TYR A 300 -4.57 -20.83 -6.37
C TYR A 300 -4.68 -19.73 -5.31
N VAL A 301 -3.65 -19.64 -4.46
CA VAL A 301 -3.55 -18.58 -3.44
C VAL A 301 -2.17 -17.92 -3.51
N ASN A 302 -2.15 -16.62 -3.81
CA ASN A 302 -0.96 -15.79 -3.74
C ASN A 302 -0.74 -15.29 -2.30
N LEU A 303 0.43 -15.58 -1.71
CA LEU A 303 0.85 -15.09 -0.39
C LEU A 303 1.98 -14.05 -0.43
N ILE A 304 2.34 -13.52 -1.60
CA ILE A 304 3.36 -12.46 -1.71
C ILE A 304 3.00 -11.24 -0.85
N ASP A 305 1.70 -10.92 -0.75
CA ASP A 305 1.18 -9.79 0.02
C ASP A 305 0.93 -10.08 1.51
N LEU A 306 1.23 -11.31 1.96
CA LEU A 306 1.01 -11.78 3.34
C LEU A 306 -0.39 -11.42 3.86
N ASP A 307 -1.43 -11.58 3.03
CA ASP A 307 -2.79 -11.30 3.48
C ASP A 307 -3.22 -12.27 4.60
N LEU A 308 -3.41 -11.75 5.83
CA LEU A 308 -3.76 -12.57 6.99
C LEU A 308 -5.10 -13.31 6.79
N LYS A 309 -6.01 -12.77 5.99
CA LYS A 309 -7.27 -13.46 5.65
C LYS A 309 -6.98 -14.72 4.84
N LYS A 310 -6.09 -14.64 3.84
CA LYS A 310 -5.67 -15.78 3.00
C LYS A 310 -4.89 -16.80 3.82
N ILE A 311 -3.96 -16.35 4.67
CA ILE A 311 -3.19 -17.24 5.55
C ILE A 311 -4.13 -18.04 6.45
N ARG A 312 -5.13 -17.41 7.07
CA ARG A 312 -6.12 -18.13 7.87
C ARG A 312 -6.97 -19.08 7.06
N ALA A 313 -7.42 -18.68 5.89
CA ALA A 313 -8.19 -19.55 5.01
C ALA A 313 -7.39 -20.83 4.68
N ILE A 314 -6.10 -20.71 4.38
CA ILE A 314 -5.19 -21.85 4.18
C ILE A 314 -5.08 -22.69 5.47
N GLN A 315 -4.90 -22.05 6.62
CA GLN A 315 -4.78 -22.75 7.90
C GLN A 315 -6.07 -23.48 8.32
N THR A 316 -7.24 -23.03 7.88
CA THR A 316 -8.51 -23.72 8.12
C THR A 316 -8.79 -24.81 7.10
N TYR A 317 -8.24 -24.71 5.88
CA TYR A 317 -8.46 -25.71 4.82
C TYR A 317 -7.97 -27.09 5.24
N SER A 318 -8.83 -28.10 5.14
CA SER A 318 -8.62 -29.43 5.68
C SER A 318 -8.78 -30.52 4.62
N GLU A 319 -8.44 -31.75 4.97
CA GLU A 319 -8.68 -32.91 4.11
C GLU A 319 -10.17 -33.13 3.81
N ALA A 320 -11.05 -32.76 4.77
CA ALA A 320 -12.50 -32.80 4.53
C ALA A 320 -12.92 -31.81 3.44
N ASP A 321 -12.27 -30.65 3.36
CA ASP A 321 -12.48 -29.70 2.27
C ASP A 321 -11.97 -30.27 0.95
N THR A 322 -10.76 -30.82 0.90
CA THR A 322 -10.25 -31.50 -0.31
C THR A 322 -11.22 -32.59 -0.78
N ARG A 323 -11.75 -33.43 0.12
CA ARG A 323 -12.75 -34.46 -0.23
C ARG A 323 -14.07 -33.86 -0.71
N ARG A 324 -14.51 -32.74 -0.12
CA ARG A 324 -15.75 -32.06 -0.48
C ARG A 324 -15.66 -31.38 -1.85
N TYR A 325 -14.55 -30.71 -2.13
CA TYR A 325 -14.37 -29.90 -3.32
C TYR A 325 -13.68 -30.66 -4.46
N GLY A 326 -12.94 -31.74 -4.16
CA GLY A 326 -12.12 -32.46 -5.14
C GLY A 326 -10.93 -31.65 -5.63
N VAL A 327 -10.51 -30.61 -4.90
CA VAL A 327 -9.51 -29.62 -5.33
C VAL A 327 -8.44 -29.47 -4.25
N ASN A 328 -7.17 -29.42 -4.65
CA ASN A 328 -6.04 -29.16 -3.76
C ASN A 328 -5.71 -27.65 -3.72
N MET A 329 -4.77 -27.22 -2.87
CA MET A 329 -4.32 -25.82 -2.87
C MET A 329 -3.00 -25.67 -3.60
N LEU A 330 -2.88 -24.64 -4.44
CA LEU A 330 -1.62 -24.22 -5.04
C LEU A 330 -1.22 -22.87 -4.46
N VAL A 331 -0.19 -22.86 -3.60
CA VAL A 331 0.16 -21.65 -2.86
C VAL A 331 1.48 -21.05 -3.37
N GLY A 332 1.40 -19.81 -3.86
CA GLY A 332 2.55 -19.05 -4.33
C GLY A 332 3.21 -18.25 -3.22
N THR A 333 4.52 -18.43 -3.00
CA THR A 333 5.30 -17.63 -2.03
C THR A 333 6.61 -17.13 -2.63
N SER A 334 7.13 -16.01 -2.16
CA SER A 334 8.43 -15.44 -2.55
C SER A 334 9.45 -15.37 -1.40
N MET A 335 9.01 -15.55 -0.14
CA MET A 335 9.86 -15.40 1.05
C MET A 335 9.74 -16.58 2.02
N LYS A 336 10.84 -16.91 2.72
CA LYS A 336 10.87 -17.98 3.73
C LYS A 336 9.81 -17.79 4.85
N LEU A 337 9.53 -16.54 5.24
CA LEU A 337 8.49 -16.24 6.22
C LEU A 337 7.11 -16.77 5.77
N GLN A 338 6.78 -16.68 4.48
CA GLN A 338 5.51 -17.16 3.94
C GLN A 338 5.44 -18.69 3.97
N GLU A 339 6.55 -19.36 3.63
CA GLU A 339 6.66 -20.83 3.65
C GLU A 339 6.40 -21.39 5.06
N GLN A 340 6.81 -20.68 6.11
CA GLN A 340 6.58 -21.10 7.50
C GLN A 340 5.10 -21.28 7.82
N PHE A 341 4.20 -20.51 7.19
CA PHE A 341 2.75 -20.64 7.37
C PHE A 341 2.16 -21.89 6.69
N LEU A 342 2.90 -22.53 5.78
CA LEU A 342 2.46 -23.73 5.04
C LEU A 342 2.85 -25.04 5.74
N THR A 343 3.79 -24.98 6.69
CA THR A 343 4.49 -26.16 7.26
C THR A 343 3.56 -27.18 7.93
N ILE A 344 2.33 -26.81 8.29
CA ILE A 344 1.41 -27.63 9.08
C ILE A 344 0.57 -28.60 8.20
N LYS A 345 0.50 -28.42 6.87
CA LYS A 345 -0.50 -29.09 6.02
C LYS A 345 0.00 -29.56 4.65
N LYS A 346 1.06 -30.38 4.62
CA LYS A 346 1.76 -30.77 3.37
C LYS A 346 0.96 -31.65 2.40
N ASN A 347 -0.06 -32.39 2.85
CA ASN A 347 -0.68 -33.44 2.04
C ASN A 347 -1.61 -32.93 0.92
N PHE A 348 -2.07 -31.68 1.00
CA PHE A 348 -3.02 -31.10 0.02
C PHE A 348 -2.64 -29.67 -0.38
N ILE A 349 -1.42 -29.24 -0.06
CA ILE A 349 -0.86 -27.94 -0.46
C ILE A 349 0.34 -28.21 -1.36
N THR A 350 0.18 -27.92 -2.65
CA THR A 350 1.30 -27.79 -3.57
C THR A 350 1.88 -26.39 -3.43
N HIS A 351 3.18 -26.33 -3.18
CA HIS A 351 3.89 -25.07 -2.99
C HIS A 351 4.62 -24.64 -4.26
N ILE A 352 4.42 -23.39 -4.69
CA ILE A 352 5.19 -22.79 -5.77
C ILE A 352 6.00 -21.62 -5.23
N ARG A 353 7.31 -21.69 -5.43
CA ARG A 353 8.20 -20.57 -5.15
C ARG A 353 8.23 -19.60 -6.34
N ILE A 354 7.77 -18.39 -6.09
CA ILE A 354 7.79 -17.27 -7.01
C ILE A 354 9.13 -16.55 -6.85
N SER A 355 9.89 -16.50 -7.94
CA SER A 355 11.20 -15.86 -7.91
C SER A 355 11.08 -14.34 -7.79
N PRO A 356 12.04 -13.64 -7.16
CA PRO A 356 12.09 -12.19 -7.20
C PRO A 356 12.12 -11.62 -8.62
N SER A 357 12.76 -12.31 -9.57
CA SER A 357 12.75 -11.94 -11.00
C SER A 357 11.34 -11.97 -11.60
N SER A 358 10.53 -12.99 -11.30
CA SER A 358 9.14 -13.05 -11.78
C SER A 358 8.33 -11.83 -11.32
N ILE A 359 8.53 -11.40 -10.06
CA ILE A 359 7.87 -10.19 -9.52
C ILE A 359 8.31 -8.94 -10.31
N LEU A 360 9.62 -8.81 -10.57
CA LEU A 360 10.17 -7.67 -11.32
C LEU A 360 9.70 -7.67 -12.77
N ASP A 361 9.61 -8.84 -13.42
CA ASP A 361 9.14 -8.97 -14.78
C ASP A 361 7.69 -8.52 -14.92
N VAL A 362 6.81 -8.92 -13.99
CA VAL A 362 5.42 -8.46 -13.95
C VAL A 362 5.33 -6.94 -13.79
N MET A 363 6.16 -6.37 -12.92
CA MET A 363 6.22 -4.91 -12.72
C MET A 363 6.68 -4.19 -14.00
N GLN A 364 7.71 -4.71 -14.67
CA GLN A 364 8.24 -4.12 -15.90
C GLN A 364 7.24 -4.22 -17.05
N GLN A 365 6.58 -5.37 -17.21
CA GLN A 365 5.53 -5.56 -18.22
C GLN A 365 4.37 -4.57 -18.02
N ALA A 366 3.93 -4.38 -16.77
CA ALA A 366 2.88 -3.42 -16.45
C ALA A 366 3.32 -1.96 -16.69
N HIS A 367 4.57 -1.61 -16.38
CA HIS A 367 5.12 -0.29 -16.71
C HIS A 367 5.13 -0.03 -18.22
N ASN A 368 5.63 -0.98 -19.01
CA ASN A 368 5.67 -0.86 -20.46
C ASN A 368 4.27 -0.70 -21.05
N LYS A 369 3.31 -1.50 -20.58
CA LYS A 369 1.91 -1.41 -21.02
C LYS A 369 1.31 -0.03 -20.74
N ARG A 370 1.58 0.57 -19.57
CA ARG A 370 1.08 1.92 -19.25
C ARG A 370 1.76 3.03 -20.05
N ALA A 371 3.04 2.89 -20.38
CA ALA A 371 3.74 3.84 -21.24
C ALA A 371 3.10 3.89 -22.64
N LEU A 372 2.84 2.72 -23.24
CA LEU A 372 2.19 2.61 -24.55
C LEU A 372 0.78 3.23 -24.57
N VAL A 373 -0.02 3.01 -23.52
CA VAL A 373 -1.37 3.62 -23.41
C VAL A 373 -1.32 5.14 -23.30
N LYS A 374 -0.27 5.70 -22.66
CA LYS A 374 -0.11 7.16 -22.57
C LYS A 374 0.30 7.79 -23.91
N GLU A 375 1.16 7.11 -24.67
CA GLU A 375 1.56 7.55 -26.01
C GLU A 375 0.35 7.57 -26.96
N SER A 376 -0.49 6.54 -26.94
CA SER A 376 -1.70 6.46 -27.78
C SER A 376 -2.81 7.46 -27.43
N LEU A 377 -2.73 8.14 -26.27
CA LEU A 377 -3.68 9.19 -25.88
C LEU A 377 -3.20 10.60 -26.26
N HIS A 378 -1.97 10.72 -26.78
CA HIS A 378 -1.38 11.98 -27.23
C HIS A 378 -1.24 12.07 -28.76
N GLU A 379 -1.44 10.96 -29.46
CA GLU A 379 -1.74 10.89 -30.89
C GLU A 379 -3.25 11.07 -31.11
#